data_AF-A0A397VSM6-F1
#
_entry.id   AF-A0A397VSM6-F1
#
_cell.length_a   1.000
_cell.length_b   1.000
_cell.length_c   1.000
_cell.angle_alpha   90.00
_cell.angle_beta   90.00
_cell.angle_gamma   90.00
#
_symmetry.space_group_name_H-M   'P 1'
#
loop_
_entity.id
_entity.type
_entity.pdbx_description
1 polymer ?
#
loop_
_entity_poly.entity_id
_entity_poly.type
_entity_poly.pdbx_seq_one_letter_code
_entity_poly.pdbx_strand_id
1 'polypeptide(L)'
;MYFGPGVEVEEKKEYWHSDLWAESPLFGQDKIIIDRECYHPGEFIIYKEDNKQRFGQIRSIISINNELQIKIQRIYEYNELPTKFYSNVRSATQETQLWLIDQYLEEGSIIVKTNKIVKRLIFQ
;
A
#
# COMPACT_ATOMS: atom_id res chain seq x y z
N MET A 1 -0.46 -17.58 -20.18
CA MET A 1 -0.08 -17.22 -18.80
C MET A 1 -0.16 -15.71 -18.71
N TYR A 2 -0.89 -15.18 -17.74
CA TYR A 2 -1.13 -13.74 -17.59
C TYR A 2 0.07 -13.07 -16.89
N PHE A 3 0.57 -11.95 -17.38
CA PHE A 3 1.62 -11.17 -16.69
C PHE A 3 1.14 -9.73 -16.65
N GLY A 4 0.87 -9.22 -15.46
CA GLY A 4 0.13 -7.98 -15.34
C GLY A 4 -0.39 -7.71 -13.93
N PRO A 5 -1.19 -6.65 -13.78
CA PRO A 5 -1.71 -6.24 -12.48
C PRO A 5 -2.58 -7.34 -11.89
N GLY A 6 -2.60 -7.47 -10.56
CA GLY A 6 -3.65 -8.28 -9.91
C GLY A 6 -5.02 -7.75 -10.29
N VAL A 7 -6.02 -8.60 -10.53
CA VAL A 7 -7.36 -8.15 -10.91
C VAL A 7 -8.27 -8.30 -9.70
N GLU A 8 -8.70 -7.18 -9.14
CA GLU A 8 -9.61 -7.23 -7.99
C GLU A 8 -11.06 -7.25 -8.49
N VAL A 9 -11.74 -8.34 -8.16
CA VAL A 9 -13.13 -8.63 -8.51
C VAL A 9 -13.82 -9.25 -7.31
N GLU A 10 -15.14 -9.11 -7.24
CA GLU A 10 -15.95 -9.68 -6.16
C GLU A 10 -15.83 -11.21 -6.10
N GLU A 11 -15.91 -11.88 -7.25
CA GLU A 11 -15.83 -13.33 -7.34
C GLU A 11 -14.47 -13.80 -7.90
N LYS A 12 -13.63 -14.35 -7.04
CA LYS A 12 -12.26 -14.77 -7.38
C LYS A 12 -12.25 -16.17 -8.02
N LYS A 13 -12.18 -16.23 -9.35
CA LYS A 13 -12.14 -17.50 -10.13
C LYS A 13 -10.78 -17.95 -10.67
N GLU A 14 -9.79 -17.07 -10.71
CA GLU A 14 -8.54 -17.23 -11.45
C GLU A 14 -7.37 -16.79 -10.58
N TYR A 15 -6.16 -17.28 -10.87
CA TYR A 15 -4.98 -17.00 -10.05
C TYR A 15 -4.67 -15.50 -9.92
N TRP A 16 -4.84 -14.76 -11.02
CA TRP A 16 -4.61 -13.30 -11.03
C TRP A 16 -5.64 -12.51 -10.25
N HIS A 17 -6.69 -13.13 -9.71
CA HIS A 17 -7.61 -12.51 -8.74
C HIS A 17 -7.09 -12.52 -7.29
N SER A 18 -5.95 -13.17 -7.03
CA SER A 18 -5.38 -13.35 -5.69
C SER A 18 -4.21 -12.42 -5.40
N ASP A 19 -4.03 -12.10 -4.11
CA ASP A 19 -2.91 -11.29 -3.61
C ASP A 19 -1.56 -11.93 -3.92
N LEU A 20 -1.48 -13.26 -3.83
CA LEU A 20 -0.25 -14.00 -4.12
C LEU A 20 0.24 -13.75 -5.55
N TRP A 21 -0.68 -13.66 -6.51
CA TRP A 21 -0.33 -13.35 -7.90
C TRP A 21 0.05 -11.88 -8.07
N ALA A 22 -0.77 -10.98 -7.53
CA ALA A 22 -0.59 -9.54 -7.64
C ALA A 22 0.76 -9.07 -7.05
N GLU A 23 1.20 -9.71 -5.96
CA GLU A 23 2.41 -9.37 -5.23
C GLU A 23 3.62 -10.20 -5.66
N SER A 24 3.42 -11.15 -6.58
CA SER A 24 4.54 -11.96 -7.07
C SER A 24 5.49 -11.09 -7.89
N PRO A 25 6.80 -11.08 -7.59
CA PRO A 25 7.80 -10.37 -8.39
C PRO A 25 7.97 -10.98 -9.79
N LEU A 26 7.46 -12.20 -10.02
CA LEU A 26 7.56 -12.91 -11.31
C LEU A 26 6.32 -12.77 -12.19
N PHE A 27 5.15 -12.53 -11.59
CA PHE A 27 3.86 -12.59 -12.30
C PHE A 27 3.05 -11.30 -12.19
N GLY A 28 3.13 -10.63 -11.04
CA GLY A 28 2.48 -9.35 -10.81
C GLY A 28 3.14 -8.25 -11.63
N GLN A 29 2.41 -7.15 -11.82
CA GLN A 29 2.97 -5.97 -12.45
C GLN A 29 4.06 -5.36 -11.56
N ASP A 30 5.25 -5.19 -12.13
CA ASP A 30 6.47 -4.81 -11.42
C ASP A 30 6.66 -3.29 -11.30
N LYS A 31 5.91 -2.49 -12.07
CA LYS A 31 5.99 -1.02 -12.04
C LYS A 31 4.73 -0.31 -12.51
N ILE A 32 4.56 0.93 -12.04
CA ILE A 32 3.52 1.85 -12.50
C ILE A 32 4.10 3.26 -12.66
N ILE A 33 3.66 3.99 -13.68
CA ILE A 33 4.06 5.39 -13.88
C ILE A 33 2.95 6.30 -13.33
N ILE A 34 3.31 7.17 -12.40
CA ILE A 34 2.41 8.15 -11.78
C ILE A 34 3.11 9.50 -11.85
N ASP A 35 2.46 10.49 -12.45
CA ASP A 35 3.02 11.84 -12.63
C ASP A 35 4.47 11.85 -13.17
N ARG A 36 4.75 10.95 -14.13
CA ARG A 36 6.06 10.73 -14.78
C ARG A 36 7.14 10.08 -13.91
N GLU A 37 6.82 9.66 -12.70
CA GLU A 37 7.70 8.88 -11.83
C GLU A 37 7.34 7.39 -11.87
N CYS A 38 8.35 6.51 -11.82
CA CYS A 38 8.19 5.06 -11.90
C CYS A 38 8.19 4.44 -10.50
N TYR A 39 7.06 3.95 -10.03
CA TYR A 39 6.90 3.31 -8.72
C TYR A 39 6.92 1.79 -8.83
N HIS A 40 7.45 1.12 -7.81
CA HIS A 40 7.57 -0.34 -7.74
C HIS A 40 6.92 -0.91 -6.47
N PRO A 41 6.38 -2.14 -6.51
CA PRO A 41 6.09 -2.91 -5.31
C PRO A 41 7.28 -2.96 -4.34
N GLY A 42 6.99 -2.86 -3.05
CA GLY A 42 7.97 -2.77 -1.97
C GLY A 42 8.40 -1.34 -1.62
N GLU A 43 8.16 -0.34 -2.48
CA GLU A 43 8.53 1.04 -2.18
C GLU A 43 7.60 1.70 -1.16
N PHE A 44 8.18 2.58 -0.34
CA PHE A 44 7.46 3.39 0.62
C PHE A 44 6.97 4.68 -0.04
N ILE A 45 5.76 5.10 0.33
CA ILE A 45 5.06 6.22 -0.29
C ILE A 45 4.29 7.03 0.75
N ILE A 46 3.98 8.27 0.38
CA ILE A 46 2.97 9.08 1.03
C ILE A 46 1.74 9.10 0.11
N TYR A 47 0.57 8.80 0.66
CA TYR A 47 -0.70 8.82 -0.05
C TYR A 47 -1.74 9.65 0.69
N LYS A 48 -2.83 10.02 0.00
CA LYS A 48 -3.97 10.76 0.57
C LYS A 48 -5.14 9.84 0.90
N GLU A 49 -5.60 9.90 2.14
CA GLU A 49 -6.79 9.22 2.66
C GLU A 49 -7.57 10.20 3.54
N ASP A 50 -8.87 10.40 3.28
CA ASP A 50 -9.71 11.36 4.00
C ASP A 50 -9.09 12.76 4.14
N ASN A 51 -8.46 13.24 3.06
CA ASN A 51 -7.73 14.52 2.98
C ASN A 51 -6.51 14.63 3.92
N LYS A 52 -6.07 13.54 4.54
CA LYS A 52 -4.83 13.46 5.32
C LYS A 52 -3.75 12.75 4.52
N GLN A 53 -2.50 13.14 4.74
CA GLN A 53 -1.35 12.38 4.25
C GLN A 53 -1.10 11.20 5.19
N ARG A 54 -0.81 10.05 4.61
CA ARG A 54 -0.55 8.78 5.30
C ARG A 54 0.67 8.13 4.70
N PHE A 55 1.36 7.32 5.50
CA PHE A 55 2.48 6.52 5.06
C PHE A 55 2.00 5.12 4.66
N GLY A 56 2.63 4.56 3.65
CA GLY A 56 2.36 3.18 3.25
C GLY A 56 3.47 2.57 2.43
N GLN A 57 3.38 1.26 2.28
CA GLN A 57 4.23 0.49 1.37
C GLN A 57 3.39 -0.05 0.22
N ILE A 58 3.86 0.11 -1.02
CA ILE A 58 3.21 -0.47 -2.19
C ILE A 58 3.33 -1.99 -2.08
N ARG A 59 2.20 -2.71 -2.02
CA ARG A 59 2.20 -4.18 -2.06
C ARG A 59 2.11 -4.69 -3.48
N SER A 60 1.16 -4.17 -4.25
CA SER A 60 0.93 -4.60 -5.61
C SER A 60 0.21 -3.52 -6.40
N ILE A 61 0.35 -3.64 -7.72
CA ILE A 61 -0.42 -2.88 -8.68
C ILE A 61 -1.57 -3.76 -9.12
N ILE A 62 -2.78 -3.23 -9.03
CA ILE A 62 -4.00 -3.97 -9.32
C ILE A 62 -4.89 -3.24 -10.33
N SER A 63 -5.77 -3.97 -10.98
CA SER A 63 -6.77 -3.48 -11.92
C SER A 63 -8.15 -3.71 -11.35
N ILE A 64 -8.93 -2.65 -11.20
CA ILE A 64 -10.34 -2.68 -10.82
C ILE A 64 -11.13 -2.01 -11.94
N ASN A 65 -12.08 -2.73 -12.55
CA ASN A 65 -12.86 -2.22 -13.69
C ASN A 65 -11.97 -1.62 -14.79
N ASN A 66 -10.84 -2.28 -15.08
CA ASN A 66 -9.83 -1.88 -16.06
C ASN A 66 -9.08 -0.57 -15.72
N GLU A 67 -9.25 -0.01 -14.53
CA GLU A 67 -8.44 1.09 -14.01
C GLU A 67 -7.33 0.57 -13.09
N LEU A 68 -6.09 1.00 -13.34
CA LEU A 68 -4.97 0.70 -12.46
C LEU A 68 -5.10 1.47 -11.13
N GLN A 69 -4.91 0.73 -10.05
CA GLN A 69 -4.89 1.20 -8.68
C GLN A 69 -3.73 0.54 -7.93
N ILE A 70 -3.48 1.02 -6.72
CA ILE A 70 -2.38 0.54 -5.89
C ILE A 70 -2.95 -0.04 -4.61
N LYS A 71 -2.56 -1.28 -4.31
CA LYS A 71 -2.77 -1.88 -2.99
C LYS A 71 -1.59 -1.50 -2.10
N ILE A 72 -1.90 -0.91 -0.96
CA ILE A 72 -0.94 -0.33 -0.01
C ILE A 72 -1.08 -1.04 1.33
N GLN A 73 0.04 -1.40 1.94
CA GLN A 73 0.10 -1.74 3.36
C GLN A 73 0.22 -0.45 4.17
N ARG A 74 -0.65 -0.28 5.16
CA ARG A 74 -0.68 0.93 5.98
C ARG A 74 0.52 1.00 6.93
N ILE A 75 1.05 2.20 7.09
CA ILE A 75 2.08 2.52 8.08
C ILE A 75 1.52 3.65 8.94
N TYR A 76 1.50 3.41 10.25
CA TYR A 76 0.95 4.34 11.22
C TYR A 76 2.02 5.20 11.85
N GLU A 77 1.66 6.45 12.12
CA GLU A 77 2.26 7.32 13.12
C GLU A 77 1.71 6.98 14.51
N TYR A 78 2.33 7.54 15.55
CA TYR A 78 1.98 7.24 16.95
C TYR A 78 0.49 7.52 17.24
N ASN A 79 -0.02 8.65 16.76
CA ASN A 79 -1.40 9.08 17.00
C ASN A 79 -2.45 8.24 16.25
N GLU A 80 -2.02 7.36 15.33
CA GLU A 80 -2.89 6.48 14.56
C GLU A 80 -2.97 5.07 15.15
N LEU A 81 -2.06 4.74 16.08
CA LEU A 81 -2.06 3.45 16.74
C LEU A 81 -3.35 3.24 17.54
N PRO A 82 -3.85 1.99 17.61
CA PRO A 82 -4.88 1.63 18.58
C PRO A 82 -4.46 1.98 20.01
N THR A 83 -5.39 2.41 20.85
CA THR A 83 -5.11 2.88 22.23
C THR A 83 -4.32 1.89 23.08
N LYS A 84 -4.52 0.57 22.89
CA LYS A 84 -3.77 -0.50 23.57
C LYS A 84 -2.25 -0.47 23.31
N PHE A 85 -1.82 0.24 22.28
CA PHE A 85 -0.42 0.37 21.86
C PHE A 85 0.23 1.68 22.34
N TYR A 86 -0.50 2.52 23.06
CA TYR A 86 0.02 3.76 23.60
C TYR A 86 0.92 3.45 24.81
N SER A 87 2.09 4.08 24.84
CA SER A 87 3.03 3.95 25.96
C SER A 87 3.96 5.16 25.98
N ASN A 88 4.48 5.49 27.16
CA ASN A 88 5.44 6.59 27.32
C ASN A 88 6.69 6.38 26.45
N VAL A 89 7.13 5.12 26.28
CA VAL A 89 8.28 4.76 25.45
C VAL A 89 8.04 5.15 23.99
N ARG A 90 6.86 4.82 23.44
CA ARG A 90 6.52 5.15 22.04
C ARG A 90 6.20 6.63 21.84
N SER A 91 5.57 7.26 22.83
CA SER A 91 5.32 8.70 22.83
C SER A 91 6.64 9.49 22.76
N ALA A 92 7.68 9.05 23.49
CA ALA A 92 8.99 9.69 23.47
C ALA A 92 9.70 9.62 22.10
N THR A 93 9.35 8.66 21.25
CA THR A 93 9.96 8.44 19.93
C THR A 93 9.03 8.74 18.76
N GLN A 94 7.85 9.34 19.02
CA GLN A 94 6.76 9.48 18.05
C GLN A 94 7.12 10.22 16.75
N GLU A 95 8.10 11.12 16.78
CA GLU A 95 8.54 11.89 15.59
C GLU A 95 9.52 11.12 14.70
N THR A 96 10.06 10.00 15.19
CA THR A 96 11.17 9.26 14.53
C THR A 96 10.82 7.82 14.19
N GLN A 97 9.64 7.35 14.60
CA GLN A 97 9.20 5.97 14.43
C GLN A 97 7.88 5.90 13.71
N LEU A 98 7.77 4.87 12.88
CA LEU A 98 6.58 4.50 12.14
C LEU A 98 6.31 3.01 12.35
N TRP A 99 5.05 2.62 12.27
CA TRP A 99 4.61 1.25 12.53
C TRP A 99 3.95 0.66 11.30
N LEU A 100 4.62 -0.29 10.65
CA LEU A 100 4.04 -1.10 9.59
C LEU A 100 2.97 -2.02 10.20
N ILE A 101 1.73 -1.89 9.72
CA ILE A 101 0.59 -2.65 10.24
C ILE A 101 0.49 -3.98 9.53
N ASP A 102 0.13 -5.03 10.27
CA ASP A 102 -0.10 -6.35 9.69
C ASP A 102 -1.14 -6.25 8.57
N GLN A 103 -0.70 -6.61 7.37
CA GLN A 103 -1.44 -6.46 6.13
C GLN A 103 -2.73 -7.30 6.06
N TYR A 104 -2.85 -8.33 6.89
CA TYR A 104 -4.03 -9.21 6.96
C TYR A 104 -5.11 -8.71 7.92
N LEU A 105 -4.83 -7.64 8.68
CA LEU A 105 -5.86 -6.91 9.42
C LEU A 105 -6.75 -6.17 8.41
N GLU A 106 -8.04 -6.04 8.75
CA GLU A 106 -9.02 -5.33 7.92
C GLU A 106 -8.56 -3.90 7.61
N GLU A 107 -8.00 -3.23 8.61
CA GLU A 107 -7.42 -1.89 8.48
C GLU A 107 -5.95 -1.87 8.03
N GLY A 108 -5.31 -3.02 7.84
CA GLY A 108 -3.88 -3.12 7.56
C GLY A 108 -3.49 -2.84 6.11
N SER A 109 -4.43 -2.99 5.18
CA SER A 109 -4.23 -2.70 3.76
C SER A 109 -5.35 -1.82 3.21
N ILE A 110 -5.03 -1.02 2.18
CA ILE A 110 -6.01 -0.20 1.47
C ILE A 110 -5.72 -0.21 -0.03
N ILE A 111 -6.78 -0.08 -0.83
CA ILE A 111 -6.67 0.15 -2.26
C ILE A 111 -6.94 1.62 -2.55
N VAL A 112 -6.04 2.28 -3.26
CA VAL A 112 -6.18 3.69 -3.64
C VAL A 112 -5.96 3.89 -5.13
N LYS A 113 -6.66 4.89 -5.69
CA LYS A 113 -6.40 5.39 -7.04
C LYS A 113 -5.02 6.03 -7.11
N THR A 114 -4.39 5.96 -8.28
CA THR A 114 -3.04 6.52 -8.53
C THR A 114 -2.94 8.01 -8.24
N ASN A 115 -4.01 8.79 -8.46
CA ASN A 115 -4.07 10.22 -8.15
C ASN A 115 -4.07 10.56 -6.65
N LYS A 116 -4.14 9.55 -5.77
CA LYS A 116 -3.98 9.72 -4.32
C LYS A 116 -2.52 9.57 -3.87
N ILE A 117 -1.63 9.08 -4.73
CA ILE A 117 -0.21 9.03 -4.44
C ILE A 117 0.36 10.45 -4.47
N VAL A 118 1.09 10.82 -3.43
CA VAL A 118 1.67 12.17 -3.30
C VAL A 118 3.13 12.16 -3.72
N LYS A 119 3.92 11.24 -3.17
CA LYS A 119 5.34 11.08 -3.49
C LYS A 119 5.90 9.77 -2.92
N ARG A 120 7.06 9.37 -3.43
CA ARG A 120 7.91 8.35 -2.80
C ARG A 120 8.50 8.85 -1.49
N LEU A 121 8.61 7.96 -0.51
CA LEU A 121 9.34 8.16 0.72
C LEU A 121 10.75 7.59 0.57
N ILE A 122 11.77 8.41 0.81
CA ILE A 122 13.18 8.02 0.77
C ILE A 122 13.75 8.21 2.18
N PHE A 123 14.31 7.14 2.76
CA PHE A 123 15.07 7.23 4.00
C PHE A 123 16.49 7.67 3.67
N GLN A 124 16.97 8.73 4.33
CA GLN A 124 18.35 9.24 4.21
C GLN A 124 19.26 8.61 5.25
#